data_AF-A0A944T1W8-F1
#
_entry.id   AF-A0A944T1W8-F1
#
_cell.length_a   1.000
_cell.length_b   1.000
_cell.length_c   1.000
_cell.angle_alpha   90.00
_cell.angle_beta   90.00
_cell.angle_gamma   90.00
#
_symmetry.space_group_name_H-M   'P 1'
#
loop_
_entity.id
_entity.type
_entity.pdbx_description
1 polymer ?
#
loop_
_entity_poly.entity_id
_entity_poly.type
_entity_poly.pdbx_seq_one_letter_code
_entity_poly.pdbx_strand_id
1 'polypeptide(L)'
;MSKSKVNIIFIVISLLLFFLFWYNLLQIDIGEEFKTVLSLMTFLFAVFTGFFISRQGQRYSSMRDYIADFDGEMTTIYRQSRHLSPTMKNKIENIIKKEYKKIIILGHWDVPFVLKSKLIIDIHATLDGFRKKEKLNPIENVVLTRIFVATAGMQRARKRVISLGNENIPTLQWVVIILLATMLILLLNGLQTPTILFGTIVKAIFATVVLLTLLMLKKFDDLSFFEVSVGDTSARDVLGIMAGKK
;
A
#
# COMPACT_ATOMS: atom_id res chain seq x y z
N MET A 1 -15.90 6.96 -5.41
CA MET A 1 -16.36 6.11 -6.54
C MET A 1 -16.37 4.66 -6.07
N SER A 2 -17.43 3.93 -6.41
CA SER A 2 -17.71 2.54 -6.00
C SER A 2 -16.48 1.63 -6.15
N LYS A 3 -15.88 1.22 -5.02
CA LYS A 3 -14.93 0.10 -4.99
C LYS A 3 -15.75 -1.15 -5.28
N SER A 4 -15.79 -1.55 -6.55
CA SER A 4 -16.13 -2.92 -6.91
C SER A 4 -15.31 -3.82 -6.00
N LYS A 5 -15.99 -4.51 -5.07
CA LYS A 5 -15.42 -5.69 -4.43
C LYS A 5 -15.27 -6.71 -5.55
N VAL A 6 -14.21 -6.54 -6.34
CA VAL A 6 -13.81 -7.50 -7.36
C VAL A 6 -13.61 -8.79 -6.60
N ASN A 7 -14.60 -9.68 -6.73
CA ASN A 7 -14.69 -10.85 -5.90
C ASN A 7 -13.55 -11.76 -6.36
N ILE A 8 -12.47 -11.83 -5.59
CA ILE A 8 -11.24 -12.56 -5.98
C ILE A 8 -11.62 -14.01 -6.33
N ILE A 9 -12.59 -14.58 -5.60
CA ILE A 9 -13.18 -15.88 -5.88
C ILE A 9 -13.78 -15.95 -7.29
N PHE A 10 -14.53 -14.92 -7.71
CA PHE A 10 -15.09 -14.84 -9.07
C PHE A 10 -14.01 -14.69 -10.15
N ILE A 11 -12.96 -13.90 -9.91
CA ILE A 11 -11.81 -13.82 -10.83
C ILE A 11 -11.12 -15.17 -10.96
N VAL A 12 -10.84 -15.84 -9.84
CA VAL A 12 -10.19 -17.15 -9.81
C VAL A 12 -11.03 -18.18 -10.56
N ILE A 13 -12.34 -18.24 -10.28
CA ILE A 13 -13.26 -19.16 -10.95
C ILE A 13 -13.36 -18.83 -12.45
N SER A 14 -13.46 -17.56 -12.82
CA SER A 14 -13.53 -17.13 -14.23
C SER A 14 -12.26 -17.45 -15.00
N LEU A 15 -11.08 -17.23 -14.41
CA LEU A 15 -9.80 -17.59 -15.01
C LEU A 15 -9.68 -19.11 -15.16
N LEU A 16 -10.05 -19.86 -14.13
CA LEU A 16 -10.00 -21.31 -14.15
C LEU A 16 -10.92 -21.87 -15.24
N LEU A 17 -12.18 -21.39 -15.34
CA LEU A 17 -13.11 -21.78 -16.40
C LEU A 17 -12.62 -21.38 -17.80
N PHE A 18 -12.03 -20.20 -17.95
CA PHE A 18 -11.44 -19.74 -19.21
C PHE A 18 -10.30 -20.65 -19.68
N PHE A 19 -9.38 -21.02 -18.79
CA PHE A 19 -8.28 -21.93 -19.13
C PHE A 19 -8.76 -23.36 -19.39
N LEU A 20 -9.78 -23.84 -18.64
CA LEU A 20 -10.40 -25.14 -18.92
C LEU A 20 -10.98 -25.18 -20.34
N PHE A 21 -11.62 -24.10 -20.80
CA PHE A 21 -12.18 -24.01 -22.15
C PHE A 21 -11.10 -23.89 -23.22
N TRP A 22 -10.15 -22.97 -23.05
CA TRP A 22 -9.10 -22.67 -24.04
C TRP A 22 -8.14 -23.83 -24.28
N TYR A 23 -7.84 -24.59 -23.23
CA TYR A 23 -6.88 -25.69 -23.29
C TYR A 23 -7.35 -26.87 -24.17
N ASN A 24 -8.65 -27.07 -24.31
CA ASN A 24 -9.18 -28.11 -25.21
C ASN A 24 -9.01 -27.77 -26.72
N LEU A 25 -8.61 -26.53 -27.05
CA LEU A 25 -8.49 -26.05 -28.44
C LEU A 25 -7.05 -25.99 -28.96
N LEU A 26 -6.04 -25.95 -28.08
CA LEU A 26 -4.64 -25.72 -28.44
C LEU A 26 -3.74 -26.85 -27.91
N GLN A 27 -3.51 -27.86 -28.74
CA GLN A 27 -2.48 -28.87 -28.52
C GLN A 27 -1.24 -28.52 -29.33
N ILE A 28 -0.13 -28.24 -28.64
CA ILE A 28 1.16 -27.95 -29.26
C ILE A 28 2.10 -29.07 -28.85
N ASP A 29 2.65 -29.81 -29.80
CA ASP A 29 3.68 -30.81 -29.49
C ASP A 29 5.04 -30.11 -29.45
N ILE A 30 5.65 -30.09 -28.27
CA ILE A 30 6.96 -29.49 -28.02
C ILE A 30 7.84 -30.66 -27.59
N GLY A 31 8.87 -30.97 -28.40
CA GLY A 31 9.68 -32.20 -28.29
C GLY A 31 10.42 -32.41 -26.95
N GLU A 32 11.37 -33.35 -26.92
CA GLU A 32 11.92 -33.90 -25.66
C GLU A 32 12.56 -32.88 -24.70
N GLU A 33 13.08 -31.76 -25.20
CA GLU A 33 13.67 -30.69 -24.37
C GLU A 33 12.64 -29.88 -23.56
N PHE A 34 11.36 -30.06 -23.84
CA PHE A 34 10.25 -29.33 -23.24
C PHE A 34 10.28 -29.32 -21.70
N LYS A 35 10.55 -30.47 -21.07
CA LYS A 35 10.56 -30.60 -19.60
C LYS A 35 11.66 -29.74 -18.97
N THR A 36 12.82 -29.68 -19.60
CA THR A 36 13.97 -28.89 -19.15
C THR A 36 13.66 -27.40 -19.24
N VAL A 37 13.10 -26.96 -20.38
CA VAL A 37 12.71 -25.55 -20.57
C VAL A 37 11.60 -25.14 -19.60
N LEU A 38 10.58 -25.97 -19.39
CA LEU A 38 9.50 -25.70 -18.43
C LEU A 38 10.05 -25.56 -17.00
N SER A 39 10.97 -26.46 -16.60
CA SER A 39 11.61 -26.39 -15.28
C SER A 39 12.41 -25.11 -15.11
N LEU A 40 13.24 -24.75 -16.10
CA LEU A 40 14.03 -23.53 -16.09
C LEU A 40 13.15 -22.27 -16.02
N MET A 41 12.09 -22.19 -16.83
CA MET A 41 11.15 -21.07 -16.81
C MET A 41 10.41 -20.96 -15.47
N THR A 42 10.03 -22.09 -14.88
CA THR A 42 9.35 -22.13 -13.57
C THR A 42 10.28 -21.61 -12.49
N PHE A 43 11.54 -22.07 -12.50
CA PHE A 43 12.56 -21.62 -11.56
C PHE A 43 12.83 -20.12 -11.70
N LEU A 44 13.08 -19.62 -12.91
CA LEU A 44 13.33 -18.20 -13.14
C LEU A 44 12.13 -17.35 -12.71
N PHE A 45 10.91 -17.73 -13.10
CA PHE A 45 9.70 -17.03 -12.68
C PHE A 45 9.58 -16.99 -11.16
N ALA A 46 9.75 -18.11 -10.47
CA ALA A 46 9.66 -18.19 -9.02
C ALA A 46 10.72 -17.32 -8.32
N VAL A 47 11.97 -17.34 -8.79
CA VAL A 47 13.06 -16.53 -8.22
C VAL A 47 12.80 -15.03 -8.43
N PHE A 48 12.49 -14.61 -9.66
CA PHE A 48 12.24 -13.19 -9.96
C PHE A 48 11.01 -12.68 -9.21
N THR A 49 9.87 -13.37 -9.33
CA THR A 49 8.64 -12.93 -8.66
C THR A 49 8.78 -12.97 -7.14
N GLY A 50 9.41 -14.00 -6.57
CA GLY A 50 9.66 -14.10 -5.13
C GLY A 50 10.52 -12.95 -4.61
N PHE A 51 11.59 -12.60 -5.32
CA PHE A 51 12.43 -11.44 -4.97
C PHE A 51 11.63 -10.13 -5.01
N PHE A 52 10.85 -9.89 -6.07
CA PHE A 52 10.06 -8.66 -6.17
C PHE A 52 8.94 -8.59 -5.13
N ILE A 53 8.24 -9.70 -4.87
CA ILE A 53 7.24 -9.77 -3.80
C ILE A 53 7.88 -9.43 -2.44
N SER A 54 9.04 -10.01 -2.14
CA SER A 54 9.76 -9.73 -0.89
C SER A 54 10.13 -8.24 -0.76
N ARG A 55 10.73 -7.66 -1.80
CA ARG A 55 11.12 -6.24 -1.82
C ARG A 55 9.90 -5.32 -1.68
N GLN A 56 8.82 -5.61 -2.40
CA GLN A 56 7.60 -4.81 -2.32
C GLN A 56 6.88 -4.99 -0.98
N GLY A 57 6.95 -6.17 -0.37
CA GLY A 57 6.48 -6.43 1.00
C GLY A 57 7.25 -5.65 2.06
N GLN A 58 8.58 -5.52 1.91
CA GLN A 58 9.40 -4.68 2.79
C GLN A 58 9.04 -3.20 2.63
N ARG A 59 8.93 -2.71 1.39
CA ARG A 59 8.46 -1.34 1.09
C ARG A 59 7.10 -1.08 1.75
N TYR A 60 6.18 -2.03 1.63
CA TYR A 60 4.87 -2.00 2.28
C TYR A 60 4.99 -1.86 3.80
N SER A 61 5.78 -2.71 4.46
CA SER A 61 5.96 -2.63 5.91
C SER A 61 6.53 -1.28 6.34
N SER A 62 7.59 -0.82 5.68
CA SER A 62 8.23 0.46 6.01
C SER A 62 7.29 1.65 5.84
N MET A 63 6.51 1.68 4.75
CA MET A 63 5.52 2.75 4.55
C MET A 63 4.45 2.74 5.64
N ARG A 64 3.94 1.56 6.03
CA ARG A 64 2.97 1.44 7.14
C ARG A 64 3.56 1.98 8.45
N ASP A 65 4.80 1.62 8.76
CA ASP A 65 5.45 2.03 10.00
C ASP A 65 5.67 3.56 10.02
N TYR A 66 6.06 4.17 8.90
CA TYR A 66 6.18 5.65 8.82
C TYR A 66 4.84 6.39 8.86
N ILE A 67 3.76 5.80 8.37
CA ILE A 67 2.41 6.38 8.54
C ILE A 67 2.01 6.32 10.01
N ALA A 68 2.26 5.20 10.69
CA ALA A 68 2.00 5.08 12.11
C ALA A 68 2.81 6.09 12.94
N ASP A 69 4.08 6.32 12.59
CA ASP A 69 4.91 7.38 13.20
C ASP A 69 4.26 8.76 12.97
N PHE A 70 3.82 9.06 11.74
CA PHE A 70 3.17 10.32 11.41
C PHE A 70 1.89 10.56 12.25
N ASP A 71 1.04 9.54 12.35
CA ASP A 71 -0.20 9.59 13.12
C ASP A 71 0.04 9.64 14.63
N GLY A 72 1.09 8.98 15.11
CA GLY A 72 1.56 9.03 16.50
C GLY A 72 2.05 10.42 16.89
N GLU A 73 2.84 11.06 16.03
CA GLU A 73 3.27 12.45 16.23
C GLU A 73 2.09 13.40 16.19
N MET A 74 1.12 13.17 15.31
CA MET A 74 -0.11 13.97 15.26
C MET A 74 -0.91 13.91 16.57
N THR A 75 -1.07 12.70 17.10
CA THR A 75 -1.72 12.47 18.39
C THR A 75 -0.96 13.15 19.52
N THR A 76 0.37 13.11 19.46
CA THR A 76 1.25 13.81 20.41
C THR A 76 1.01 15.31 20.36
N ILE A 77 0.98 15.92 19.18
CA ILE A 77 0.68 17.36 19.01
C ILE A 77 -0.67 17.71 19.64
N TYR A 78 -1.72 16.94 19.35
CA TYR A 78 -3.04 17.16 19.94
C TYR A 78 -3.00 17.08 21.47
N ARG A 79 -2.41 16.03 22.05
CA ARG A 79 -2.31 15.86 23.51
C ARG A 79 -1.51 16.98 24.17
N GLN A 80 -0.37 17.35 23.59
CA GLN A 80 0.45 18.46 24.08
C GLN A 80 -0.32 19.79 24.00
N SER A 81 -1.10 20.01 22.93
CA SER A 81 -1.90 21.24 22.78
C SER A 81 -2.94 21.46 23.88
N ARG A 82 -3.34 20.40 24.63
CA ARG A 82 -4.26 20.53 25.77
C ARG A 82 -3.67 21.30 26.95
N HIS A 83 -2.35 21.44 27.00
CA HIS A 83 -1.64 22.23 28.00
C HIS A 83 -1.39 23.69 27.56
N LEU A 84 -1.83 24.05 26.35
CA LEU A 84 -1.82 25.43 25.85
C LEU A 84 -3.16 26.10 26.15
N SER A 85 -3.26 27.40 25.86
CA SER A 85 -4.50 28.15 26.00
C SER A 85 -5.65 27.50 25.21
N PRO A 86 -6.92 27.60 25.68
CA PRO A 86 -8.07 26.97 25.01
C PRO A 86 -8.24 27.40 23.55
N THR A 87 -7.89 28.65 23.23
CA THR A 87 -7.93 29.19 21.87
C THR A 87 -6.93 28.47 20.96
N MET A 88 -5.72 28.19 21.47
CA MET A 88 -4.66 27.49 20.77
C MET A 88 -5.02 26.02 20.54
N LYS A 89 -5.44 25.34 21.60
CA LYS A 89 -5.92 23.95 21.54
C LYS A 89 -6.98 23.79 20.45
N ASN A 90 -7.99 24.65 20.42
CA ASN A 90 -9.08 24.56 19.45
C ASN A 90 -8.62 24.82 18.01
N LYS A 91 -7.64 25.72 17.79
CA LYS A 91 -7.06 25.93 16.45
C LYS A 91 -6.32 24.69 15.95
N ILE A 92 -5.45 24.12 16.79
CA ILE A 92 -4.71 22.90 16.46
C ILE A 92 -5.69 21.75 16.21
N GLU A 93 -6.65 21.54 17.10
CA GLU A 93 -7.68 20.50 16.96
C GLU A 93 -8.46 20.62 15.64
N ASN A 94 -8.85 21.83 15.25
CA ASN A 94 -9.56 22.08 13.99
C ASN A 94 -8.71 21.80 12.75
N ILE A 95 -7.43 22.17 12.77
CA ILE A 95 -6.49 21.89 11.67
C ILE A 95 -6.39 20.37 11.47
N ILE A 96 -6.20 19.62 12.56
CA ILE A 96 -6.04 18.17 12.49
C ILE A 96 -7.35 17.49 12.05
N LYS A 97 -8.48 17.84 12.66
CA LYS A 97 -9.80 17.31 12.28
C LYS A 97 -10.10 17.53 10.81
N LYS A 98 -9.79 18.72 10.29
CA LYS A 98 -10.01 19.06 8.88
C LYS A 98 -9.23 18.12 7.96
N GLU A 99 -7.98 17.84 8.27
CA GLU A 99 -7.14 17.01 7.41
C GLU A 99 -7.53 15.52 7.49
N TYR A 100 -7.75 14.98 8.68
CA TYR A 100 -8.13 13.58 8.86
C TYR A 100 -9.54 13.26 8.35
N LYS A 101 -10.46 14.22 8.39
CA LYS A 101 -11.77 14.06 7.73
C LYS A 101 -11.63 13.91 6.21
N LYS A 102 -10.68 14.61 5.57
CA LYS A 102 -10.43 14.42 4.13
C LYS A 102 -9.97 13.01 3.81
N ILE A 103 -9.12 12.42 4.65
CA ILE A 103 -8.66 11.02 4.49
C ILE A 103 -9.87 10.07 4.45
N ILE A 104 -10.80 10.22 5.40
CA ILE A 104 -12.00 9.37 5.49
C ILE A 104 -12.97 9.62 4.31
N ILE A 105 -13.22 10.88 3.96
CA ILE A 105 -14.17 11.24 2.88
C ILE A 105 -13.64 10.82 1.51
N LEU A 106 -12.35 11.04 1.26
CA LEU A 106 -11.71 10.70 -0.02
C LEU A 106 -11.40 9.20 -0.11
N GLY A 107 -11.27 8.50 1.02
CA GLY A 107 -10.89 7.09 1.07
C GLY A 107 -9.44 6.83 0.66
N HIS A 108 -8.61 7.87 0.76
CA HIS A 108 -7.22 7.89 0.30
C HIS A 108 -6.32 8.22 1.50
N TRP A 109 -5.47 7.27 1.85
CA TRP A 109 -4.54 7.36 2.99
C TRP A 109 -3.38 8.33 2.73
N ASP A 110 -3.08 8.56 1.46
CA ASP A 110 -1.95 9.32 0.96
C ASP A 110 -2.21 10.82 0.92
N VAL A 111 -3.41 11.30 1.30
CA VAL A 111 -3.80 12.72 1.28
C VAL A 111 -2.76 13.64 1.96
N PRO A 112 -2.24 13.35 3.17
CA PRO A 112 -1.22 14.20 3.80
C PRO A 112 0.12 14.23 3.04
N PHE A 113 0.39 13.21 2.24
CA PHE A 113 1.68 12.96 1.62
C PHE A 113 1.71 13.45 0.17
N VAL A 114 0.67 13.16 -0.62
CA VAL A 114 0.57 13.38 -2.07
C VAL A 114 -0.18 14.67 -2.40
N LEU A 115 -1.28 14.98 -1.70
CA LEU A 115 -2.12 16.15 -1.96
C LEU A 115 -1.60 17.42 -1.26
N LYS A 116 -0.37 17.86 -1.58
CA LYS A 116 0.26 19.13 -1.14
C LYS A 116 -0.28 19.64 0.21
N SER A 117 -0.29 18.77 1.23
CA SER A 117 -0.98 19.07 2.46
C SER A 117 -0.33 20.27 3.14
N LYS A 118 -1.17 21.22 3.58
CA LYS A 118 -0.71 22.37 4.36
C LYS A 118 -0.66 22.07 5.84
N LEU A 119 -1.01 20.86 6.28
CA LEU A 119 -1.11 20.47 7.69
C LEU A 119 0.09 20.91 8.54
N ILE A 120 1.31 20.55 8.14
CA ILE A 120 2.53 20.89 8.89
C ILE A 120 2.77 22.41 8.88
N ILE A 121 2.48 23.08 7.76
CA ILE A 121 2.64 24.54 7.61
C ILE A 121 1.62 25.27 8.50
N ASP A 122 0.37 24.82 8.52
CA ASP A 122 -0.73 25.42 9.28
C ASP A 122 -0.47 25.26 10.78
N ILE A 123 0.05 24.10 11.22
CA ILE A 123 0.48 23.89 12.61
C ILE A 123 1.64 24.84 12.95
N HIS A 124 2.69 24.90 12.12
CA HIS A 124 3.83 25.80 12.35
C HIS A 124 3.41 27.27 12.44
N ALA A 125 2.59 27.75 11.50
CA ALA A 125 2.11 29.13 11.47
C ALA A 125 1.27 29.47 12.70
N THR A 126 0.50 28.50 13.21
CA THR A 126 -0.29 28.65 14.43
C THR A 126 0.61 28.82 15.65
N LEU A 127 1.68 28.04 15.77
CA LEU A 127 2.64 28.11 16.87
C LEU A 127 3.45 29.41 16.85
N ASP A 128 3.92 29.84 15.67
CA ASP A 128 4.69 31.07 15.49
C ASP A 128 3.87 32.32 15.82
N GLY A 129 2.59 32.33 15.44
CA GLY A 129 1.67 33.42 15.75
C GLY A 129 1.43 33.61 17.26
N PHE A 130 1.63 32.56 18.05
CA PHE A 130 1.40 32.55 19.50
C PHE A 130 2.61 33.01 20.28
N ARG A 131 3.80 32.50 19.93
CA ARG A 131 5.07 32.96 20.52
C ARG A 131 5.26 34.47 20.41
N LYS A 132 4.73 35.10 19.37
CA LYS A 132 4.81 36.56 19.15
C LYS A 132 3.80 37.37 19.98
N LYS A 133 2.73 36.77 20.49
CA LYS A 133 1.60 37.50 21.09
C LYS A 133 1.46 37.31 22.60
N GLU A 134 1.98 36.21 23.16
CA GLU A 134 1.74 35.88 24.57
C GLU A 134 3.06 35.68 25.34
N LYS A 135 3.08 36.13 26.60
CA LYS A 135 4.13 35.76 27.55
C LYS A 135 3.86 34.32 27.99
N LEU A 136 4.58 33.41 27.36
CA LEU A 136 4.48 31.98 27.62
C LEU A 136 4.96 31.65 29.03
N ASN A 137 4.16 30.89 29.78
CA ASN A 137 4.61 30.34 31.05
C ASN A 137 5.64 29.20 30.80
N PRO A 138 6.38 28.75 31.83
CA PRO A 138 7.39 27.71 31.68
C PRO A 138 6.85 26.39 31.09
N ILE A 139 5.61 26.00 31.46
CA ILE A 139 4.97 24.78 30.97
C ILE A 139 4.65 24.91 29.48
N GLU A 140 4.06 26.04 29.07
CA GLU A 140 3.72 26.34 27.67
C GLU A 140 4.96 26.37 26.77
N ASN A 141 6.09 26.92 27.27
CA ASN A 141 7.37 26.88 26.54
C ASN A 141 7.86 25.44 26.30
N VAL A 142 7.80 24.59 27.32
CA VAL A 142 8.17 23.18 27.19
C VAL A 142 7.24 22.46 26.22
N VAL A 143 5.93 22.70 26.32
CA VAL A 143 4.90 22.11 25.45
C VAL A 143 5.09 22.52 23.99
N LEU A 144 5.32 23.81 23.73
CA LEU A 144 5.61 24.31 22.38
C LEU A 144 6.86 23.64 21.80
N THR A 145 7.92 23.53 22.60
CA THR A 145 9.15 22.82 22.18
C THR A 145 8.85 21.38 21.80
N ARG A 146 8.04 20.66 22.58
CA ARG A 146 7.63 19.29 22.26
C ARG A 146 6.81 19.21 20.97
N ILE A 147 5.92 20.17 20.73
CA ILE A 147 5.15 20.24 19.48
C ILE A 147 6.08 20.53 18.28
N PHE A 148 7.10 21.39 18.43
CA PHE A 148 8.09 21.62 17.37
C PHE A 148 8.91 20.35 17.06
N VAL A 149 9.28 19.59 18.09
CA VAL A 149 9.95 18.29 17.88
C VAL A 149 9.03 17.31 17.15
N ALA A 150 7.76 17.23 17.56
CA ALA A 150 6.78 16.34 16.94
C ALA A 150 6.49 16.70 15.47
N THR A 151 6.37 18.00 15.15
CA THR A 151 6.20 18.47 13.76
C THR A 151 7.43 18.16 12.89
N ALA A 152 8.65 18.23 13.44
CA ALA A 152 9.84 17.77 12.75
C ALA A 152 9.84 16.25 12.54
N GLY A 153 9.36 15.47 13.51
CA GLY A 153 9.08 14.04 13.39
C GLY A 153 8.14 13.72 12.23
N MET A 154 6.98 14.39 12.18
CA MET A 154 6.01 14.27 11.09
C MET A 154 6.61 14.58 9.73
N GLN A 155 7.42 15.65 9.61
CA GLN A 155 8.03 16.02 8.33
C GLN A 155 9.02 14.94 7.85
N ARG A 156 9.79 14.34 8.77
CA ARG A 156 10.69 13.20 8.45
C ARG A 156 9.89 11.99 7.97
N ALA A 157 8.85 11.60 8.71
CA ALA A 157 7.95 10.51 8.32
C ALA A 157 7.33 10.77 6.94
N ARG A 158 6.81 11.98 6.71
CA ARG A 158 6.24 12.41 5.42
C ARG A 158 7.23 12.26 4.27
N LYS A 159 8.47 12.71 4.43
CA LYS A 159 9.49 12.60 3.38
C LYS A 159 9.86 11.14 3.07
N ARG A 160 9.90 10.28 4.08
CA ARG A 160 10.15 8.84 3.89
C ARG A 160 9.00 8.17 3.13
N VAL A 161 7.75 8.46 3.49
CA VAL A 161 6.56 7.94 2.76
C VAL A 161 6.58 8.40 1.30
N ILE A 162 6.88 9.67 1.03
CA ILE A 162 6.95 10.18 -0.35
C ILE A 162 8.07 9.51 -1.15
N SER A 163 9.24 9.28 -0.53
CA SER A 163 10.35 8.59 -1.20
C SER A 163 9.96 7.17 -1.58
N LEU A 164 9.44 6.39 -0.62
CA LEU A 164 9.04 5.00 -0.86
C LEU A 164 7.84 4.89 -1.81
N GLY A 165 6.92 5.86 -1.79
CA GLY A 165 5.77 5.88 -2.70
C GLY A 165 6.14 5.97 -4.18
N ASN A 166 7.36 6.42 -4.50
CA ASN A 166 7.87 6.47 -5.87
C ASN A 166 8.70 5.25 -6.27
N GLU A 167 9.02 4.34 -5.34
CA GLU A 167 9.89 3.18 -5.58
C GLU A 167 9.12 1.99 -6.18
N ASN A 168 8.47 2.19 -7.32
CA ASN A 168 7.76 1.12 -8.04
C ASN A 168 8.74 0.19 -8.77
N ILE A 169 8.28 -1.00 -9.12
CA ILE A 169 9.02 -1.91 -9.99
C ILE A 169 9.22 -1.22 -11.35
N PRO A 170 10.48 -1.03 -11.81
CA PRO A 170 10.77 -0.52 -13.14
C PRO A 170 10.04 -1.27 -14.25
N THR A 171 9.57 -0.56 -15.27
CA THR A 171 8.84 -1.13 -16.41
C THR A 171 9.58 -2.27 -17.07
N LEU A 172 10.91 -2.19 -17.20
CA LEU A 172 11.72 -3.26 -17.78
C LEU A 172 11.64 -4.58 -16.97
N GLN A 173 11.61 -4.48 -15.64
CA GLN A 173 11.47 -5.66 -14.78
C GLN A 173 10.08 -6.26 -14.90
N TRP A 174 9.04 -5.42 -15.02
CA TRP A 174 7.69 -5.87 -15.34
C TRP A 174 7.62 -6.62 -16.67
N VAL A 175 8.30 -6.13 -17.72
CA VAL A 175 8.37 -6.80 -19.03
C VAL A 175 8.97 -8.20 -18.89
N VAL A 176 10.07 -8.35 -18.14
CA VAL A 176 10.70 -9.66 -17.90
C VAL A 176 9.74 -10.62 -17.18
N ILE A 177 9.05 -10.15 -16.14
CA ILE A 177 8.12 -10.99 -15.37
C ILE A 177 6.92 -11.43 -16.24
N ILE A 178 6.37 -10.51 -17.03
CA ILE A 178 5.25 -10.81 -17.94
C ILE A 178 5.70 -11.81 -19.00
N LEU A 179 6.88 -11.62 -19.59
CA LEU A 179 7.45 -12.54 -20.58
C LEU A 179 7.61 -13.95 -20.00
N LEU A 180 8.17 -14.08 -18.79
CA LEU A 180 8.31 -15.36 -18.10
C LEU A 180 6.95 -16.02 -17.82
N ALA A 181 5.96 -15.25 -17.37
CA ALA A 181 4.62 -15.77 -17.12
C ALA A 181 3.92 -16.24 -18.40
N THR A 182 4.02 -15.47 -19.48
CA THR A 182 3.46 -15.84 -20.78
C THR A 182 4.14 -17.09 -21.33
N MET A 183 5.48 -17.17 -21.25
CA MET A 183 6.21 -18.37 -21.65
C MET A 183 5.77 -19.60 -20.85
N LEU A 184 5.60 -19.47 -19.53
CA LEU A 184 5.08 -20.56 -18.69
C LEU A 184 3.69 -21.02 -19.13
N ILE A 185 2.75 -20.08 -19.33
CA ILE A 185 1.38 -20.42 -19.76
C ILE A 185 1.39 -21.08 -21.15
N LEU A 186 2.24 -20.63 -22.07
CA LEU A 186 2.39 -21.25 -23.39
C LEU A 186 2.96 -22.67 -23.29
N LEU A 187 4.04 -22.85 -22.51
CA LEU A 187 4.66 -24.16 -22.30
C LEU A 187 3.70 -25.13 -21.64
N LEU A 188 2.84 -24.70 -20.70
CA LEU A 188 1.84 -25.59 -20.11
C LEU A 188 0.95 -26.26 -21.16
N ASN A 189 0.70 -25.65 -22.32
CA ASN A 189 -0.10 -26.29 -23.37
C ASN A 189 0.60 -27.53 -23.96
N GLY A 190 1.93 -27.55 -23.97
CA GLY A 190 2.74 -28.68 -24.48
C GLY A 190 2.86 -29.89 -23.54
N LEU A 191 2.39 -29.79 -22.29
CA LEU A 191 2.38 -30.92 -21.35
C LEU A 191 1.44 -32.05 -21.84
N GLN A 192 1.99 -33.14 -22.36
CA GLN A 192 1.17 -34.31 -22.66
C GLN A 192 0.74 -35.01 -21.36
N THR A 193 -0.56 -35.20 -21.18
CA THR A 193 -1.14 -35.84 -19.97
C THR A 193 -1.98 -37.05 -20.36
N PRO A 194 -1.88 -38.20 -19.65
CA PRO A 194 -2.55 -39.44 -20.03
C PRO A 194 -4.08 -39.34 -20.09
N THR A 195 -4.68 -38.46 -19.28
CA THR A 195 -6.13 -38.23 -19.25
C THR A 195 -6.43 -36.76 -19.52
N ILE A 196 -7.33 -36.52 -20.48
CA ILE A 196 -7.71 -35.17 -20.93
C ILE A 196 -8.24 -34.33 -19.77
N LEU A 197 -9.11 -34.90 -18.93
CA LEU A 197 -9.73 -34.20 -17.81
C LEU A 197 -8.71 -33.77 -16.74
N PHE A 198 -7.85 -34.70 -16.30
CA PHE A 198 -6.85 -34.40 -15.27
C PHE A 198 -5.83 -33.37 -15.77
N GLY A 199 -5.35 -33.52 -17.02
CA GLY A 199 -4.40 -32.57 -17.60
C GLY A 199 -4.96 -31.16 -17.73
N THR A 200 -6.22 -31.05 -18.14
CA THR A 200 -6.91 -29.75 -18.26
C THR A 200 -7.02 -29.06 -16.89
N ILE A 201 -7.38 -29.81 -15.84
CA ILE A 201 -7.48 -29.27 -14.47
C ILE A 201 -6.11 -28.79 -13.97
N VAL A 202 -5.06 -29.61 -14.09
CA VAL A 202 -3.72 -29.26 -13.60
C VAL A 202 -3.19 -28.00 -14.28
N LYS A 203 -3.35 -27.90 -15.61
CA LYS A 203 -2.90 -26.74 -16.38
C LYS A 203 -3.69 -25.49 -16.04
N ALA A 204 -5.01 -25.60 -15.86
CA ALA A 204 -5.85 -24.48 -15.45
C ALA A 204 -5.48 -23.96 -14.06
N ILE A 205 -5.22 -24.86 -13.10
CA ILE A 205 -4.74 -24.48 -11.76
C ILE A 205 -3.40 -23.75 -11.87
N PHE A 206 -2.44 -24.30 -12.61
CA PHE A 206 -1.12 -23.69 -12.75
C PHE A 206 -1.18 -22.31 -13.39
N ALA A 207 -1.90 -22.17 -14.51
CA ALA A 207 -2.07 -20.88 -15.18
C ALA A 207 -2.73 -19.84 -14.26
N THR A 208 -3.73 -20.27 -13.48
CA THR A 208 -4.39 -19.42 -12.48
C THR A 208 -3.40 -18.97 -11.40
N VAL A 209 -2.55 -19.85 -10.87
CA VAL A 209 -1.53 -19.51 -9.87
C VAL A 209 -0.51 -18.52 -10.41
N VAL A 210 -0.06 -18.69 -11.65
CA VAL A 210 0.86 -17.74 -12.31
C VAL A 210 0.20 -16.36 -12.40
N LEU A 211 -1.05 -16.27 -12.86
CA LEU A 211 -1.77 -15.00 -12.96
C LEU A 211 -2.05 -14.37 -11.60
N LEU A 212 -2.40 -15.18 -10.59
CA LEU A 212 -2.59 -14.68 -9.22
C LEU A 212 -1.31 -14.11 -8.64
N THR A 213 -0.17 -14.73 -8.90
CA THR A 213 1.15 -14.20 -8.51
C THR A 213 1.40 -12.84 -9.14
N LEU A 214 1.10 -12.67 -10.44
CA LEU A 214 1.20 -11.38 -11.12
C LEU A 214 0.25 -10.33 -10.54
N LEU A 215 -1.02 -10.70 -10.30
CA LEU A 215 -2.02 -9.81 -9.72
C LEU A 215 -1.62 -9.37 -8.31
N MET A 216 -1.11 -10.29 -7.51
CA MET A 216 -0.62 -9.98 -6.16
C MET A 216 0.55 -9.01 -6.23
N LEU A 217 1.53 -9.28 -7.10
CA LEU A 217 2.67 -8.39 -7.31
C LEU A 217 2.22 -7.00 -7.77
N LYS A 218 1.26 -6.93 -8.69
CA LYS A 218 0.70 -5.66 -9.18
C LYS A 218 0.02 -4.87 -8.06
N LYS A 219 -0.74 -5.56 -7.21
CA LYS A 219 -1.39 -4.93 -6.05
C LYS A 219 -0.38 -4.40 -5.02
N PHE A 220 0.72 -5.11 -4.80
CA PHE A 220 1.82 -4.65 -3.96
C PHE A 220 2.55 -3.44 -4.56
N ASP A 221 2.78 -3.46 -5.88
CA ASP A 221 3.43 -2.38 -6.63
C ASP A 221 2.58 -1.10 -6.61
N ASP A 222 1.27 -1.21 -6.78
CA ASP A 222 0.34 -0.07 -6.77
C ASP A 222 -0.06 0.39 -5.36
N LEU A 223 0.44 -0.24 -4.30
CA LEU A 223 0.09 0.03 -2.90
C LEU A 223 -1.42 -0.07 -2.60
N SER A 224 -2.20 -0.68 -3.48
CA SER A 224 -3.67 -0.79 -3.37
C SER A 224 -4.16 -1.51 -2.10
N PHE A 225 -3.30 -2.32 -1.46
CA PHE A 225 -3.56 -2.92 -0.15
C PHE A 225 -3.67 -1.87 0.99
N PHE A 226 -3.06 -0.69 0.86
CA PHE A 226 -3.03 0.34 1.91
C PHE A 226 -4.39 0.98 2.20
N GLU A 227 -5.26 1.08 1.20
CA GLU A 227 -6.37 2.05 1.23
C GLU A 227 -7.43 1.73 2.28
N VAL A 228 -7.63 0.46 2.63
CA VAL A 228 -8.74 0.07 3.51
C VAL A 228 -8.27 -0.17 4.95
N SER A 229 -7.11 -0.80 5.18
CA SER A 229 -6.73 -1.20 6.54
C SER A 229 -5.91 -0.16 7.29
N VAL A 230 -4.93 0.49 6.64
CA VAL A 230 -3.98 1.36 7.35
C VAL A 230 -4.50 2.79 7.41
N GLY A 231 -4.90 3.37 6.27
CA GLY A 231 -5.35 4.76 6.22
C GLY A 231 -6.61 5.05 7.02
N ASP A 232 -7.69 4.30 6.76
CA ASP A 232 -8.99 4.56 7.39
C ASP A 232 -8.98 4.22 8.88
N THR A 233 -8.44 3.07 9.27
CA THR A 233 -8.35 2.67 10.69
C THR A 233 -7.51 3.64 11.50
N SER A 234 -6.34 4.01 10.99
CA SER A 234 -5.44 4.95 11.69
C SER A 234 -6.06 6.34 11.77
N ALA A 235 -6.69 6.81 10.69
CA ALA A 235 -7.36 8.11 10.71
C ALA A 235 -8.54 8.17 11.69
N ARG A 236 -9.32 7.09 11.78
CA ARG A 236 -10.40 6.95 12.78
C ARG A 236 -9.86 6.91 14.20
N ASP A 237 -8.69 6.32 14.41
CA ASP A 237 -8.04 6.29 15.73
C ASP A 237 -7.66 7.70 16.20
N VAL A 238 -6.97 8.47 15.35
CA VAL A 238 -6.60 9.87 15.63
C VAL A 238 -7.83 10.72 15.95
N LEU A 239 -8.89 10.62 15.14
CA LEU A 239 -10.16 11.32 15.40
C LEU A 239 -10.87 10.84 16.67
N GLY A 240 -10.75 9.54 16.99
CA GLY A 240 -11.31 8.94 18.20
C GLY A 240 -10.68 9.48 19.48
N ILE A 241 -9.35 9.64 19.49
CA ILE A 241 -8.61 10.27 20.60
C ILE A 241 -9.06 11.72 20.80
N MET A 242 -9.31 12.46 19.72
CA MET A 242 -9.82 13.83 19.80
C MET A 242 -11.25 13.91 20.33
N ALA A 243 -12.06 12.91 20.04
CA ALA A 243 -13.42 12.79 20.56
C ALA A 243 -13.48 12.31 22.02
N GLY A 244 -12.34 12.02 22.67
CA GLY A 244 -12.27 11.50 24.03
C GLY A 244 -12.76 10.05 24.17
N LYS A 245 -12.81 9.30 23.07
CA LYS A 245 -13.20 7.88 23.08
C LYS A 245 -12.03 6.95 23.46
N LYS A 246 -10.81 7.48 23.51
CA LYS A 246 -9.53 6.82 23.79
C LYS A 246 -8.53 7.83 24.38
#